data_AF-A0A2P2NUF2-F1
#
_entry.id   AF-A0A2P2NUF2-F1
#
_cell.length_a   1.000
_cell.length_b   1.000
_cell.length_c   1.000
_cell.angle_alpha   90.00
_cell.angle_beta   90.00
_cell.angle_gamma   90.00
#
_symmetry.space_group_name_H-M   'P 1'
#
loop_
_entity.id
_entity.type
_entity.pdbx_description
1 polymer ?
#
loop_
_entity_poly.entity_id
_entity_poly.type
_entity_poly.pdbx_seq_one_letter_code
_entity_poly.pdbx_strand_id
1 'polypeptide(L)' 'MMNLGEKPTDEELELMIKEADMDGDGLVNYDEFVRIMLAF' A
#
# COMPACT_ATOMS: atom_id res chain seq x y z
N MET A 1 -4.11 -13.70 3.90
CA MET A 1 -4.76 -13.64 2.58
C MET A 1 -5.77 -12.51 2.66
N MET A 2 -5.47 -11.35 2.10
CA MET A 2 -6.43 -10.24 2.04
C MET A 2 -7.53 -10.63 1.04
N ASN A 3 -8.76 -10.78 1.53
CA ASN A 3 -9.92 -10.97 0.67
C ASN A 3 -10.30 -9.62 0.09
N LEU A 4 -10.27 -9.50 -1.25
CA LEU A 4 -10.71 -8.31 -1.97
C LEU A 4 -12.22 -8.10 -1.69
N GLY A 5 -12.56 -7.24 -0.73
CA GLY A 5 -13.94 -7.00 -0.28
C GLY A 5 -14.08 -6.83 1.24
N GLU A 6 -13.10 -7.25 2.03
CA GLU A 6 -13.02 -6.89 3.45
C GLU A 6 -12.27 -5.56 3.59
N LYS A 7 -12.77 -4.68 4.47
CA LYS A 7 -12.03 -3.47 4.81
C LYS A 7 -10.78 -3.90 5.58
N PRO A 8 -9.56 -3.62 5.07
CA PRO A 8 -8.35 -3.88 5.82
C PRO A 8 -8.42 -3.14 7.16
N THR A 9 -7.83 -3.75 8.19
CA THR A 9 -7.67 -3.06 9.48
C THR A 9 -6.70 -1.89 9.33
N ASP A 10 -6.73 -0.95 10.26
CA ASP A 10 -5.80 0.19 10.25
C ASP A 10 -4.33 -0.29 10.26
N GLU A 11 -4.03 -1.38 10.97
CA GLU A 11 -2.69 -2.01 10.99
C GLU A 11 -2.31 -2.61 9.62
N GLU A 12 -3.26 -3.24 8.92
CA GLU A 12 -3.02 -3.78 7.58
C GLU A 12 -2.82 -2.67 6.55
N LEU A 13 -3.58 -1.58 6.66
CA LEU A 13 -3.42 -0.37 5.85
C LEU A 13 -2.06 0.28 6.09
N GLU A 14 -1.62 0.40 7.34
CA GLU A 14 -0.30 0.91 7.68
C GLU A 14 0.80 0.02 7.10
N LEU A 15 0.67 -1.30 7.16
CA LEU A 15 1.62 -2.23 6.55
C LEU A 15 1.68 -2.05 5.02
N MET A 16 0.52 -1.93 4.37
CA MET A 16 0.45 -1.70 2.92
C MET A 16 1.09 -0.38 2.53
N ILE A 17 0.82 0.70 3.26
CA ILE A 17 1.44 2.01 3.02
C ILE A 17 2.93 1.94 3.27
N LYS A 18 3.38 1.27 4.33
CA LYS A 18 4.80 1.18 4.67
C LYS A 18 5.62 0.33 3.69
N GLU A 19 4.99 -0.65 3.05
CA GLU A 19 5.61 -1.40 1.94
C GLU A 19 5.59 -0.63 0.62
N ALA A 20 4.62 0.28 0.46
CA ALA A 20 4.41 1.12 -0.72
C ALA A 20 5.32 2.36 -0.75
N ASP A 21 5.45 3.00 0.41
CA ASP A 21 6.14 4.26 0.65
C ASP A 21 7.65 4.06 0.56
N MET A 22 8.22 4.47 -0.57
CA MET A 22 9.64 4.30 -0.87
C MET A 22 10.47 5.49 -0.40
N ASP A 23 9.85 6.67 -0.29
CA ASP A 23 10.53 7.90 0.09
C ASP A 23 10.42 8.22 1.60
N GLY A 24 9.53 7.53 2.31
CA GLY A 24 9.35 7.59 3.76
C GLY A 24 8.55 8.80 4.21
N ASP A 25 7.77 9.43 3.32
CA ASP A 25 6.93 10.59 3.66
C ASP A 25 5.61 10.21 4.34
N GLY A 26 5.31 8.90 4.44
CA GLY A 26 4.11 8.34 5.05
C GLY A 26 2.88 8.39 4.15
N LEU A 27 3.04 8.78 2.89
CA LEU A 27 2.02 8.82 1.86
C LEU A 27 2.43 7.90 0.71
N VAL A 28 1.47 7.64 -0.19
CA VAL A 28 1.75 6.90 -1.43
C VAL A 28 1.47 7.84 -2.58
N ASN A 29 2.52 8.24 -3.28
CA ASN A 29 2.40 9.08 -4.46
C ASN A 29 2.01 8.25 -5.70
N TYR A 30 1.74 8.93 -6.82
CA TYR A 30 1.30 8.27 -8.05
C TYR A 30 2.31 7.24 -8.57
N ASP A 31 3.61 7.56 -8.51
CA ASP A 31 4.66 6.70 -9.05
C ASP A 31 4.83 5.43 -8.19
N GLU A 32 4.72 5.58 -6.87
CA GLU A 32 4.71 4.47 -5.91
C GLU A 32 3.49 3.57 -6.12
N PHE A 33 2.30 4.16 -6.29
CA PHE A 33 1.08 3.41 -6.58
C PHE A 33 1.19 2.61 -7.88
N VAL A 34 1.69 3.22 -8.96
CA VAL A 34 1.88 2.55 -10.26
C VAL A 34 2.90 1.41 -10.14
N ARG A 35 3.99 1.61 -9.39
CA ARG A 35 4.98 0.55 -9.15
C ARG A 35 4.37 -0.66 -8.46
N ILE A 36 3.54 -0.46 -7.45
CA ILE A 36 2.87 -1.56 -6.73
C ILE A 36 1.91 -2.30 -7.65
N MET A 37 1.13 -1.57 -8.45
CA MET A 37 0.18 -2.16 -9.40
C MET A 37 0.86 -2.90 -10.55
N LEU A 38 2.10 -2.54 -10.90
CA LEU A 38 2.90 -3.23 -11.93
C LEU A 38 3.74 -4.40 -11.36
N ALA A 39 3.97 -4.44 -10.05
CA ALA A 39 4.72 -5.49 -9.38
C ALA A 39 3.88 -6.76 -9.11
N PHE A 40 2.55 -6.65 -9.22
CA PHE A 40 1.59 -7.75 -9.20
C PHE A 40 1.19 -8.17 -10.62
#